data_AF-A0A9W9UZI3-F1
#
_entry.id   AF-A0A9W9UZI3-F1
#
_cell.length_a   1.000
_cell.length_b   1.000
_cell.length_c   1.000
_cell.angle_alpha   90.00
_cell.angle_beta   90.00
_cell.angle_gamma   90.00
#
_symmetry.space_group_name_H-M   'P 1'
#
loop_
_entity.id
_entity.type
_entity.pdbx_description
1 polymer ?
#
loop_
_entity_poly.entity_id
_entity_poly.type
_entity_poly.pdbx_seq_one_letter_code
_entity_poly.pdbx_strand_id
1 'polypeptide(L)'
;MSIETLPKLIKSYLDKEDPSNAVDEILRLTEYLILSNHLTEAHLIASAVYRLVTDFNFTDRSDGDDIGVYTRITLEIFWTVNQSTFPRPKRALAPGGKNSETWVSNQQWGKYRECTRTGWMLEHVGLAEPENPSIWRETDDPAMLAMCVRLLAKTTTPCTYPPDNLAREALKAAQKFYSTPDIPAEVCGRGPDKPKRQSYLLYRRLVVELAIRLGEMQTAADILGQGLRQDSFPNGGSLEEFLMVPGIYDVLPLLARGGKESNPFFIPKEDAVVMVREITAALELRAEHGRQWELHPSKVGWRELLNRLAEGTWKAHPKECQEMEITHPMDLLYEPATEEEIAAAEEKVGQLPADLKDMVRVANGFLGGWHFFAGGMSGIQSIRIDEGENADPGYMHFEEEMGEFEYEMIQLEASTVCDGYSHFIIPPRCWKEGRKQEGVEVKDGEYRYWYHASWSGVTHWNSVRDFVCHCVEEVEEMIEKGVEEDFEPSSDF
;
A
#
# COMPACT_ATOMS: atom_id res chain seq x y z
N MET A 1 12.96 -1.84 6.11
CA MET A 1 13.10 -0.38 5.85
C MET A 1 14.43 0.07 6.43
N SER A 2 15.29 0.68 5.61
CA SER A 2 16.58 1.25 6.02
C SER A 2 16.55 2.77 5.85
N ILE A 3 17.54 3.47 6.41
CA ILE A 3 17.71 4.91 6.18
C ILE A 3 17.86 5.24 4.68
N GLU A 4 18.34 4.30 3.87
CA GLU A 4 18.47 4.45 2.42
C GLU A 4 17.11 4.46 1.70
N THR A 5 16.09 3.82 2.28
CA THR A 5 14.72 3.80 1.72
C THR A 5 13.87 4.98 2.18
N LEU A 6 14.31 5.73 3.20
CA LEU A 6 13.58 6.86 3.78
C LEU A 6 13.27 7.98 2.78
N PRO A 7 14.21 8.42 1.90
CA PRO A 7 13.90 9.45 0.91
C PRO A 7 12.78 9.05 -0.05
N LYS A 8 12.72 7.77 -0.45
CA LYS A 8 11.65 7.25 -1.32
C LYS A 8 10.30 7.28 -0.63
N LEU A 9 10.25 6.90 0.66
CA LEU A 9 9.04 6.96 1.46
C LEU A 9 8.54 8.40 1.62
N ILE A 10 9.44 9.34 1.91
CA ILE A 10 9.11 10.76 2.02
C ILE A 10 8.60 11.31 0.69
N LYS A 11 9.28 10.98 -0.43
CA LYS A 11 8.85 11.37 -1.77
C LYS A 11 7.43 10.85 -2.06
N SER A 12 7.20 9.55 -1.84
CA SER A 12 5.87 8.94 -2.00
C SER A 12 4.80 9.64 -1.16
N TYR A 13 5.11 10.01 0.08
CA TYR A 13 4.20 10.74 0.94
C TYR A 13 3.97 12.20 0.50
N LEU A 14 4.96 12.89 -0.04
CA LEU A 14 4.86 14.31 -0.40
C LEU A 14 4.25 14.52 -1.80
N ASP A 15 4.57 13.64 -2.74
CA ASP A 15 4.33 13.84 -4.16
C ASP A 15 3.07 13.17 -4.68
N LYS A 16 2.57 12.08 -4.08
CA LYS A 16 1.39 11.38 -4.60
C LYS A 16 0.10 12.10 -4.22
N GLU A 17 -0.91 12.04 -5.09
CA GLU A 17 -2.24 12.56 -4.76
C GLU A 17 -2.84 11.81 -3.57
N ASP A 18 -2.84 10.47 -3.65
CA ASP A 18 -3.14 9.57 -2.54
C ASP A 18 -1.83 9.07 -1.86
N PRO A 19 -1.50 9.53 -0.64
CA PRO A 19 -0.35 9.07 0.11
C PRO A 19 -0.64 7.84 1.01
N SER A 20 -1.78 7.17 0.86
CA SER A 20 -2.26 6.05 1.71
C SER A 20 -1.19 4.99 1.97
N ASN A 21 -0.57 4.47 0.91
CA ASN A 21 0.49 3.47 0.99
C ASN A 21 1.71 3.98 1.78
N ALA A 22 2.10 5.24 1.57
CA ALA A 22 3.20 5.84 2.31
C ALA A 22 2.85 6.02 3.80
N VAL A 23 1.60 6.37 4.12
CA VAL A 23 1.12 6.45 5.51
C VAL A 23 1.13 5.08 6.18
N ASP A 24 0.68 4.03 5.51
CA ASP A 24 0.76 2.65 6.03
C ASP A 24 2.21 2.22 6.26
N GLU A 25 3.11 2.51 5.32
CA GLU A 25 4.54 2.24 5.47
C GLU A 25 5.17 3.01 6.64
N ILE A 26 4.82 4.29 6.84
CA ILE A 26 5.25 5.09 8.00
C ILE A 26 4.74 4.46 9.30
N LEU A 27 3.48 4.03 9.35
CA LEU A 27 2.93 3.37 10.53
C LEU A 27 3.59 2.00 10.76
N ARG A 28 3.95 1.28 9.70
CA ARG A 28 4.73 0.02 9.80
C ARG A 28 6.15 0.22 10.29
N LEU A 29 6.78 1.34 9.96
CA LEU A 29 8.06 1.70 10.55
C LEU A 29 7.98 1.80 12.08
N THR A 30 6.86 2.27 12.64
CA THR A 30 6.69 2.36 14.10
C THR A 30 6.79 1.00 14.80
N GLU A 31 6.37 -0.08 14.15
CA GLU A 31 6.49 -1.44 14.69
C GLU A 31 7.94 -1.92 14.71
N TYR A 32 8.73 -1.57 13.69
CA TYR A 32 10.16 -1.85 13.66
C TYR A 32 10.93 -1.03 14.70
N LEU A 33 10.50 0.21 14.96
CA LEU A 33 11.04 1.03 16.04
C LEU A 33 10.69 0.45 17.41
N ILE A 34 9.46 -0.02 17.63
CA ILE A 34 9.06 -0.73 18.86
C ILE A 34 9.94 -1.98 19.04
N LEU A 35 10.07 -2.82 18.02
CA LEU A 35 10.95 -3.99 18.06
C LEU A 35 12.41 -3.67 18.39
N SER A 36 12.90 -2.53 17.91
CA SER A 36 14.24 -2.02 18.18
C SER A 36 14.36 -1.33 19.54
N ASN A 37 13.28 -1.35 20.34
CA ASN A 37 13.17 -0.70 21.64
C ASN A 37 13.30 0.85 21.59
N HIS A 38 12.90 1.47 20.49
CA HIS A 38 12.83 2.93 20.30
C HIS A 38 11.42 3.45 20.51
N LEU A 39 10.88 3.23 21.71
CA LEU A 39 9.47 3.49 22.04
C LEU A 39 9.08 4.97 21.91
N THR A 40 9.99 5.88 22.24
CA THR A 40 9.77 7.32 22.10
C THR A 40 9.64 7.72 20.63
N GLU A 41 10.55 7.24 19.78
CA GLU A 41 10.54 7.54 18.35
C GLU A 41 9.31 6.96 17.66
N ALA A 42 8.93 5.72 18.00
CA ALA A 42 7.70 5.11 17.52
C ALA A 42 6.46 5.94 17.90
N HIS A 43 6.37 6.39 19.15
CA HIS A 43 5.28 7.24 19.62
C HIS A 43 5.24 8.59 18.90
N LEU A 44 6.39 9.23 18.67
CA LEU A 44 6.47 10.53 17.99
C LEU A 44 5.97 10.44 16.54
N ILE A 45 6.44 9.45 15.77
CA ILE A 45 6.00 9.25 14.39
C ILE A 45 4.50 8.94 14.35
N ALA A 46 4.02 7.96 15.14
CA ALA A 46 2.61 7.59 15.15
C ALA A 46 1.73 8.79 15.54
N SER A 47 2.13 9.56 16.56
CA SER A 47 1.39 10.74 16.99
C SER A 47 1.39 11.85 15.94
N ALA A 48 2.50 12.04 15.21
CA ALA A 48 2.59 12.98 14.12
C ALA A 48 1.61 12.59 12.99
N VAL A 49 1.58 11.32 12.59
CA VAL A 49 0.63 10.80 11.58
C VAL A 49 -0.81 11.09 12.01
N TYR A 50 -1.23 10.65 13.21
CA TYR A 50 -2.60 10.87 13.69
C TYR A 50 -2.95 12.34 13.93
N ARG A 51 -1.97 13.21 14.12
CA ARG A 51 -2.19 14.65 14.28
C ARG A 51 -2.34 15.36 12.94
N LEU A 52 -1.42 15.09 12.01
CA LEU A 52 -1.17 15.92 10.83
C LEU A 52 -1.85 15.41 9.56
N VAL A 53 -2.13 14.11 9.43
CA VAL A 53 -2.87 13.60 8.28
C VAL A 53 -4.34 14.02 8.43
N THR A 54 -4.79 14.89 7.54
CA THR A 54 -6.11 15.56 7.58
C THR A 54 -7.23 14.68 7.03
N ASP A 55 -6.93 13.91 6.00
CA ASP A 55 -7.88 13.13 5.22
C ASP A 55 -7.51 11.67 5.34
N PHE A 56 -8.00 11.03 6.40
CA PHE A 56 -7.85 9.59 6.55
C PHE A 56 -8.69 8.79 5.56
N ASN A 57 -9.62 9.45 4.87
CA ASN A 57 -10.40 8.91 3.76
C ASN A 57 -9.78 9.40 2.46
N PHE A 58 -8.84 8.62 1.93
CA PHE A 58 -8.21 8.93 0.65
C PHE A 58 -9.23 8.75 -0.47
N THR A 59 -9.35 9.74 -1.36
CA THR A 59 -10.41 9.81 -2.38
C THR A 59 -10.24 8.80 -3.52
N ASP A 60 -11.39 8.42 -4.10
CA ASP A 60 -11.60 7.71 -5.38
C ASP A 60 -11.06 6.28 -5.54
N ARG A 61 -11.56 5.39 -4.68
CA ARG A 61 -11.80 3.99 -5.08
C ARG A 61 -13.24 3.62 -4.75
N SER A 62 -14.04 3.48 -5.81
CA SER A 62 -15.35 2.81 -5.90
C SER A 62 -16.04 2.43 -4.58
N ASP A 63 -17.24 2.98 -4.38
CA ASP A 63 -18.26 2.57 -3.42
C ASP A 63 -18.06 1.18 -2.79
N GLY A 64 -17.69 1.14 -1.50
CA GLY A 64 -17.87 -0.06 -0.70
C GLY A 64 -16.91 -0.25 0.47
N ASP A 65 -15.66 0.20 0.38
CA ASP A 65 -14.66 -0.03 1.42
C ASP A 65 -14.31 1.28 2.14
N ASP A 66 -14.72 1.39 3.39
CA ASP A 66 -14.33 2.45 4.33
C ASP A 66 -12.83 2.30 4.64
N ILE A 67 -11.94 2.70 3.72
CA ILE A 67 -10.48 2.61 3.89
C ILE A 67 -9.97 3.89 4.56
N GLY A 68 -10.44 4.11 5.78
CA GLY A 68 -9.77 5.01 6.72
C GLY A 68 -8.36 4.48 7.07
N VAL A 69 -7.40 5.33 7.45
CA VAL A 69 -6.20 4.81 8.17
C VAL A 69 -6.63 4.29 9.53
N TYR A 70 -6.81 2.97 9.60
CA TYR A 70 -7.16 2.28 10.83
C TYR A 70 -6.01 2.37 11.84
N THR A 71 -6.37 2.47 13.12
CA THR A 71 -5.40 2.30 14.21
C THR A 71 -4.89 0.88 14.20
N ARG A 72 -3.60 0.69 13.89
CA ARG A 72 -2.96 -0.62 13.92
C ARG A 72 -3.04 -1.21 15.33
N ILE A 73 -3.35 -2.49 15.42
CA ILE A 73 -3.59 -3.20 16.69
C ILE A 73 -2.37 -3.08 17.63
N THR A 74 -1.17 -3.13 17.05
CA THR A 74 0.11 -2.96 17.73
C THR A 74 0.23 -1.62 18.45
N LEU A 75 -0.18 -0.53 17.80
CA LEU A 75 -0.17 0.82 18.37
C LEU A 75 -1.21 0.96 19.49
N GLU A 76 -2.40 0.38 19.32
CA GLU A 76 -3.42 0.40 20.37
C GLU A 76 -2.94 -0.32 21.64
N ILE A 77 -2.27 -1.46 21.49
CA ILE A 77 -1.65 -2.19 22.60
C ILE A 77 -0.51 -1.39 23.21
N PHE A 78 0.37 -0.83 22.38
CA PHE A 78 1.48 0.00 22.82
C PHE A 78 1.01 1.15 23.71
N TRP A 79 0.02 1.92 23.27
CA TRP A 79 -0.52 3.03 24.07
C TRP A 79 -1.32 2.56 25.27
N THR A 80 -2.02 1.43 25.19
CA THR A 80 -2.75 0.89 26.34
C THR A 80 -1.78 0.45 27.44
N VAL A 81 -0.72 -0.27 27.10
CA VAL A 81 0.27 -0.77 28.07
C VAL A 81 1.15 0.34 28.62
N ASN A 82 1.49 1.34 27.80
CA ASN A 82 2.42 2.42 28.17
C ASN A 82 1.72 3.77 28.38
N GLN A 83 0.42 3.79 28.66
CA GLN A 83 -0.42 5.00 28.66
C GLN A 83 0.12 6.15 29.51
N SER A 84 0.78 5.83 30.63
CA SER A 84 1.37 6.81 31.55
C SER A 84 2.50 7.64 30.92
N THR A 85 3.19 7.07 29.92
CA THR A 85 4.36 7.67 29.27
C THR A 85 4.06 8.05 27.81
N PHE A 86 3.29 7.21 27.11
CA PHE A 86 2.95 7.37 25.70
C PHE A 86 1.42 7.36 25.54
N PRO A 87 0.75 8.51 25.79
CA PRO A 87 -0.70 8.59 25.71
C PRO A 87 -1.18 8.42 24.27
N ARG A 88 -2.31 7.75 24.10
CA ARG A 88 -2.97 7.56 22.81
C ARG A 88 -3.34 8.90 22.15
N PRO A 89 -3.00 9.13 20.87
CA PRO A 89 -3.42 10.32 20.12
C PRO A 89 -4.95 10.44 20.05
N LYS A 90 -5.48 11.66 20.22
CA LYS A 90 -6.94 11.91 20.25
C LYS A 90 -7.65 11.55 18.94
N ARG A 91 -6.97 11.75 17.81
CA ARG A 91 -7.49 11.51 16.46
C ARG A 91 -7.38 10.05 16.01
N ALA A 92 -6.65 9.20 16.74
CA ALA A 92 -6.62 7.77 16.44
C ALA A 92 -8.02 7.17 16.67
N LEU A 93 -8.58 6.48 15.68
CA LEU A 93 -9.88 5.83 15.79
C LEU A 93 -9.78 4.61 16.71
N ALA A 94 -10.64 4.53 17.72
CA ALA A 94 -10.65 3.39 18.62
C ALA A 94 -11.24 2.18 17.88
N PRO A 95 -10.66 0.96 18.01
CA PRO A 95 -11.23 -0.21 17.37
C PRO A 95 -12.64 -0.51 17.91
N GLY A 96 -13.65 -0.15 17.12
CA GLY A 96 -15.04 -0.59 17.26
C GLY A 96 -15.82 -0.06 18.47
N GLY A 97 -15.55 1.17 18.95
CA GLY A 97 -16.34 1.81 20.02
C GLY A 97 -16.33 1.09 21.38
N LYS A 98 -15.41 0.13 21.56
CA LYS A 98 -15.27 -0.68 22.79
C LYS A 98 -14.21 -0.07 23.71
N ASN A 99 -14.27 -0.41 25.00
CA ASN A 99 -13.18 -0.14 25.94
C ASN A 99 -11.88 -0.80 25.42
N SER A 100 -10.85 0.00 25.17
CA SER A 100 -9.57 -0.43 24.58
C SER A 100 -8.92 -1.57 25.36
N GLU A 101 -8.91 -1.49 26.70
CA GLU A 101 -8.33 -2.54 27.56
C GLU A 101 -9.04 -3.88 27.40
N THR A 102 -10.38 -3.85 27.35
CA THR A 102 -11.18 -5.08 27.19
C THR A 102 -10.98 -5.68 25.80
N TRP A 103 -10.88 -4.82 24.78
CA TRP A 103 -10.62 -5.27 23.42
C TRP A 103 -9.22 -5.88 23.28
N VAL A 104 -8.18 -5.22 23.80
CA VAL A 104 -6.80 -5.73 23.83
C VAL A 104 -6.74 -7.09 24.51
N SER A 105 -7.33 -7.21 25.71
CA SER A 105 -7.38 -8.46 26.46
C SER A 105 -8.03 -9.59 25.65
N ASN A 106 -9.14 -9.31 24.96
CA ASN A 106 -9.80 -10.29 24.10
C ASN A 106 -8.92 -10.74 22.93
N GLN A 107 -8.18 -9.83 22.29
CA GLN A 107 -7.25 -10.17 21.21
C GLN A 107 -6.10 -11.05 21.71
N GLN A 108 -5.50 -10.67 22.85
CA GLN A 108 -4.41 -11.43 23.48
C GLN A 108 -4.83 -12.86 23.81
N TRP A 109 -6.00 -13.03 24.44
CA TRP A 109 -6.53 -14.35 24.77
C TRP A 109 -6.98 -15.15 23.55
N GLY A 110 -7.55 -14.48 22.54
CA GLY A 110 -7.89 -15.09 21.26
C GLY A 110 -6.66 -15.73 20.61
N LYS A 111 -5.55 -14.99 20.55
CA LYS A 111 -4.28 -15.47 19.97
C LYS A 111 -3.60 -16.54 20.81
N TYR A 112 -3.64 -16.46 22.14
CA TYR A 112 -3.14 -17.55 22.99
C TYR A 112 -3.94 -18.86 22.76
N ARG A 113 -5.27 -18.75 22.63
CA ARG A 113 -6.12 -19.91 22.32
C ARG A 113 -5.81 -20.51 20.95
N GLU A 114 -5.61 -19.68 19.95
CA GLU A 114 -5.18 -20.12 18.61
C GLU A 114 -3.85 -20.89 18.67
N CYS A 115 -2.89 -20.36 19.43
CA CYS A 115 -1.58 -20.97 19.62
C CYS A 115 -1.63 -22.35 20.30
N THR A 116 -2.63 -22.61 21.14
CA THR A 116 -2.83 -23.88 21.85
C THR A 116 -3.81 -24.83 21.15
N ARG A 117 -4.36 -24.43 19.99
CA ARG A 117 -5.29 -25.26 19.22
C ARG A 117 -4.59 -26.47 18.64
N THR A 118 -5.21 -27.63 18.80
CA THR A 118 -4.68 -28.96 18.45
C THR A 118 -5.41 -29.60 17.27
N GLY A 119 -6.62 -29.14 16.93
CA GLY A 119 -7.41 -29.70 15.81
C GLY A 119 -6.68 -29.65 14.47
N TRP A 120 -5.87 -28.62 14.23
CA TRP A 120 -5.05 -28.52 13.02
C TRP A 120 -4.01 -29.65 12.93
N MET A 121 -3.42 -30.08 14.06
CA MET A 121 -2.45 -31.18 14.10
C MET A 121 -3.10 -32.51 13.72
N LEU A 122 -4.34 -32.74 14.16
CA LEU A 122 -5.09 -33.94 13.78
C LEU A 122 -5.39 -33.95 12.27
N GLU A 123 -5.90 -32.83 11.75
CA GLU A 123 -6.33 -32.72 10.34
C GLU A 123 -5.16 -32.76 9.35
N HIS A 124 -4.04 -32.11 9.66
CA HIS A 124 -2.95 -31.90 8.71
C HIS A 124 -1.71 -32.76 8.98
N VAL A 125 -1.61 -33.39 10.16
CA VAL A 125 -0.48 -34.22 10.58
C VAL A 125 -0.93 -35.61 11.04
N GLY A 126 -2.24 -35.86 11.16
CA GLY A 126 -2.79 -37.16 11.57
C GLY A 126 -2.54 -37.50 13.04
N LEU A 127 -2.16 -36.52 13.87
CA LEU A 127 -1.78 -36.74 15.27
C LEU A 127 -2.96 -36.45 16.22
N ALA A 128 -3.49 -37.50 16.85
CA ALA A 128 -4.55 -37.39 17.86
C ALA A 128 -4.01 -36.93 19.22
N GLU A 129 -4.87 -36.34 20.06
CA GLU A 129 -4.49 -35.99 21.44
C GLU A 129 -4.24 -37.28 22.26
N PRO A 130 -3.11 -37.40 22.99
CA PRO A 130 -2.85 -38.52 23.89
C PRO A 130 -3.57 -38.30 25.24
N GLU A 131 -3.77 -39.37 26.01
CA GLU A 131 -4.30 -39.26 27.37
C GLU A 131 -3.37 -38.48 28.31
N ASN A 132 -2.05 -38.62 28.11
CA ASN A 132 -1.03 -37.88 28.86
C ASN A 132 0.00 -37.28 27.89
N PRO A 133 0.03 -35.95 27.69
CA PRO A 133 0.97 -35.30 26.77
C PRO A 133 2.44 -35.40 27.23
N SER A 134 2.71 -35.52 28.53
CA SER A 134 4.07 -35.57 29.09
C SER A 134 4.90 -36.75 28.57
N ILE A 135 4.25 -37.82 28.09
CA ILE A 135 4.95 -38.98 27.51
C ILE A 135 5.74 -38.61 26.25
N TRP A 136 5.36 -37.53 25.57
CA TRP A 136 6.00 -37.06 24.35
C TRP A 136 7.13 -36.06 24.61
N ARG A 137 7.41 -35.67 25.85
CA ARG A 137 8.45 -34.68 26.13
C ARG A 137 9.84 -35.09 25.63
N GLU A 138 10.13 -36.39 25.70
CA GLU A 138 11.44 -36.95 25.35
C GLU A 138 11.50 -37.47 23.90
N THR A 139 10.42 -37.38 23.12
CA THR A 139 10.43 -37.81 21.72
C THR A 139 11.32 -36.90 20.86
N ASP A 140 11.80 -37.43 19.74
CA ASP A 140 12.52 -36.66 18.72
C ASP A 140 11.63 -36.29 17.51
N ASP A 141 10.36 -36.74 17.52
CA ASP A 141 9.37 -36.37 16.51
C ASP A 141 8.91 -34.91 16.70
N PRO A 142 9.17 -34.00 15.72
CA PRO A 142 8.79 -32.60 15.84
C PRO A 142 7.28 -32.36 15.99
N ALA A 143 6.45 -33.16 15.33
CA ALA A 143 4.99 -33.02 15.42
C ALA A 143 4.50 -33.42 16.81
N MET A 144 5.05 -34.50 17.39
CA MET A 144 4.73 -34.89 18.76
C MET A 144 5.21 -33.87 19.79
N LEU A 145 6.41 -33.31 19.64
CA LEU A 145 6.90 -32.24 20.51
C LEU A 145 6.00 -31.00 20.42
N ALA A 146 5.66 -30.55 19.21
CA ALA A 146 4.77 -29.40 19.01
C ALA A 146 3.38 -29.62 19.65
N MET A 147 2.80 -30.81 19.46
CA MET A 147 1.52 -31.18 20.06
C MET A 147 1.61 -31.26 21.59
N CYS A 148 2.71 -31.79 22.12
CA CYS A 148 3.00 -31.83 23.56
C CYS A 148 3.01 -30.41 24.16
N VAL A 149 3.73 -29.46 23.54
CA VAL A 149 3.76 -28.06 23.98
C VAL A 149 2.36 -27.45 23.97
N ARG A 150 1.61 -27.61 22.87
CA ARG A 150 0.24 -27.08 22.73
C ARG A 150 -0.67 -27.61 23.83
N LEU A 151 -0.64 -28.91 24.10
CA LEU A 151 -1.48 -29.56 25.10
C LEU A 151 -1.11 -29.18 26.53
N LEU A 152 0.19 -29.15 26.86
CA LEU A 152 0.66 -28.73 28.18
C LEU A 152 0.38 -27.24 28.46
N ALA A 153 0.31 -26.43 27.41
CA ALA A 153 -0.05 -25.01 27.49
C ALA A 153 -1.56 -24.73 27.45
N LYS A 154 -2.38 -25.72 27.08
CA LYS A 154 -3.83 -25.61 26.92
C LYS A 154 -4.54 -25.70 28.27
N THR A 155 -5.54 -24.87 28.46
CA THR A 155 -6.45 -24.90 29.62
C THR A 155 -7.89 -25.12 29.17
N THR A 156 -8.69 -25.74 30.04
CA THR A 156 -10.14 -25.90 29.80
C THR A 156 -10.93 -24.68 30.28
N THR A 157 -10.36 -23.88 31.18
CA THR A 157 -10.97 -22.65 31.69
C THR A 157 -10.61 -21.46 30.77
N PRO A 158 -11.59 -20.77 30.18
CA PRO A 158 -11.33 -19.61 29.32
C PRO A 158 -10.48 -18.54 30.02
N CYS A 159 -9.59 -17.91 29.27
CA CYS A 159 -8.75 -16.80 29.74
C CYS A 159 -7.91 -17.16 30.97
N THR A 160 -7.42 -18.40 31.03
CA THR A 160 -6.49 -18.86 32.06
C THR A 160 -5.29 -19.53 31.43
N TYR A 161 -4.18 -19.46 32.14
CA TYR A 161 -2.94 -20.13 31.80
C TYR A 161 -2.77 -21.41 32.61
N PRO A 162 -1.96 -22.37 32.12
CA PRO A 162 -1.68 -23.59 32.86
C PRO A 162 -0.93 -23.29 34.17
N PRO A 163 -0.99 -24.23 35.14
CA PRO A 163 -0.09 -24.24 36.28
C PRO A 163 1.40 -24.18 35.88
N ASP A 164 2.22 -23.54 36.70
CA ASP A 164 3.65 -23.30 36.39
C ASP A 164 4.45 -24.58 36.09
N ASN A 165 4.13 -25.69 36.74
CA ASN A 165 4.81 -26.97 36.48
C ASN A 165 4.57 -27.44 35.03
N LEU A 166 3.33 -27.35 34.53
CA LEU A 166 3.01 -27.70 33.15
C LEU A 166 3.57 -26.67 32.16
N ALA A 167 3.54 -25.38 32.50
CA ALA A 167 4.16 -24.33 31.69
C ALA A 167 5.67 -24.55 31.53
N ARG A 168 6.39 -24.90 32.61
CA ARG A 168 7.83 -25.23 32.55
C ARG A 168 8.10 -26.46 31.71
N GLU A 169 7.23 -27.45 31.79
CA GLU A 169 7.34 -28.66 30.97
C GLU A 169 7.13 -28.37 29.48
N ALA A 170 6.12 -27.56 29.16
CA ALA A 170 5.85 -27.08 27.81
C ALA A 170 7.05 -26.28 27.26
N LEU A 171 7.61 -25.37 28.06
CA LEU A 171 8.75 -24.56 27.64
C LEU A 171 9.99 -25.42 27.34
N LYS A 172 10.27 -26.44 28.16
CA LYS A 172 11.38 -27.37 27.90
C LYS A 172 11.18 -28.18 26.61
N ALA A 173 9.96 -28.69 26.38
CA ALA A 173 9.64 -29.39 25.14
C ALA A 173 9.79 -28.47 23.91
N ALA A 174 9.38 -27.20 24.04
CA ALA A 174 9.53 -26.20 23.00
C ALA A 174 11.00 -25.84 22.71
N GLN A 175 11.83 -25.70 23.75
CA GLN A 175 13.27 -25.47 23.59
C GLN A 175 13.93 -26.65 22.88
N LYS A 176 13.57 -27.89 23.24
CA LYS A 176 14.03 -29.09 22.51
C LYS A 176 13.61 -29.02 21.04
N PHE A 177 12.34 -28.71 20.78
CA PHE A 177 11.80 -28.60 19.42
C PHE A 177 12.55 -27.58 18.56
N TYR A 178 12.77 -26.35 19.04
CA TYR A 178 13.47 -25.30 18.29
C TYR A 178 15.00 -25.41 18.31
N SER A 179 15.57 -26.32 19.08
CA SER A 179 17.02 -26.61 19.02
C SER A 179 17.43 -27.38 17.76
N THR A 180 16.47 -28.03 17.11
CA THR A 180 16.68 -28.73 15.83
C THR A 180 16.62 -27.73 14.68
N PRO A 181 17.51 -27.82 13.67
CA PRO A 181 17.41 -26.99 12.46
C PRO A 181 16.05 -27.16 11.77
N ASP A 182 15.49 -26.05 11.29
CA ASP A 182 14.23 -26.07 10.56
C ASP A 182 14.39 -26.69 9.17
N ILE A 183 13.30 -27.21 8.63
CA ILE A 183 13.27 -27.82 7.31
C ILE A 183 13.29 -26.70 6.25
N PRO A 184 14.12 -26.80 5.18
CA PRO A 184 14.15 -25.81 4.10
C PRO A 184 12.78 -25.60 3.46
N ALA A 185 12.45 -24.35 3.11
CA ALA A 185 11.12 -24.00 2.62
C ALA A 185 10.78 -24.71 1.30
N GLU A 186 11.79 -25.00 0.48
CA GLU A 186 11.68 -25.60 -0.85
C GLU A 186 11.23 -27.07 -0.81
N VAL A 187 11.50 -27.76 0.30
CA VAL A 187 11.12 -29.18 0.47
C VAL A 187 9.78 -29.35 1.21
N CYS A 188 9.23 -28.27 1.76
CA CYS A 188 7.94 -28.27 2.43
C CYS A 188 6.79 -28.30 1.42
N GLY A 189 5.65 -28.85 1.83
CA GLY A 189 4.48 -28.95 0.96
C GLY A 189 3.16 -29.04 1.70
N ARG A 190 2.07 -28.84 0.96
CA ARG A 190 0.70 -29.02 1.44
C ARG A 190 0.35 -30.52 1.37
N GLY A 191 -0.20 -31.07 2.46
CA GLY A 191 -0.56 -32.49 2.58
C GLY A 191 0.16 -33.21 3.73
N PRO A 192 -0.44 -34.26 4.32
CA PRO A 192 0.06 -34.91 5.54
C PRO A 192 1.44 -35.58 5.35
N ASP A 193 1.74 -36.05 4.14
CA ASP A 193 2.99 -36.77 3.84
C ASP A 193 4.18 -35.85 3.56
N LYS A 194 3.94 -34.54 3.50
CA LYS A 194 4.99 -33.54 3.23
C LYS A 194 5.55 -33.00 4.54
N PRO A 195 6.88 -32.82 4.67
CA PRO A 195 7.46 -32.23 5.86
C PRO A 195 6.92 -30.82 6.09
N LYS A 196 6.75 -30.47 7.37
CA LYS A 196 6.25 -29.18 7.81
C LYS A 196 7.38 -28.42 8.47
N ARG A 197 7.52 -27.14 8.14
CA ARG A 197 8.38 -26.24 8.92
C ARG A 197 7.91 -26.19 10.36
N GLN A 198 8.85 -25.99 11.27
CA GLN A 198 8.59 -25.92 12.70
C GLN A 198 7.56 -24.85 13.04
N SER A 199 7.59 -23.72 12.33
CA SER A 199 6.66 -22.60 12.49
C SER A 199 5.19 -22.93 12.17
N TYR A 200 4.94 -23.94 11.31
CA TYR A 200 3.59 -24.45 11.08
C TYR A 200 3.11 -25.35 12.21
N LEU A 201 4.02 -26.15 12.79
CA LEU A 201 3.68 -27.10 13.84
C LEU A 201 3.47 -26.39 15.19
N LEU A 202 4.31 -25.41 15.52
CA LEU A 202 4.26 -24.66 16.77
C LEU A 202 4.49 -23.17 16.52
N TYR A 203 3.55 -22.35 17.00
CA TYR A 203 3.67 -20.91 16.97
C TYR A 203 4.72 -20.44 17.99
N ARG A 204 5.75 -19.73 17.53
CA ARG A 204 6.79 -19.17 18.44
C ARG A 204 6.19 -18.20 19.46
N ARG A 205 5.08 -17.52 19.12
CA ARG A 205 4.31 -16.68 20.04
C ARG A 205 3.97 -17.40 21.35
N LEU A 206 3.53 -18.66 21.29
CA LEU A 206 3.20 -19.45 22.48
C LEU A 206 4.38 -19.56 23.43
N VAL A 207 5.55 -19.83 22.85
CA VAL A 207 6.78 -20.13 23.60
C VAL A 207 7.36 -18.86 24.21
N VAL A 208 7.29 -17.75 23.48
CA VAL A 208 7.61 -16.41 24.01
C VAL A 208 6.70 -16.09 25.20
N GLU A 209 5.39 -16.27 25.07
CA GLU A 209 4.43 -15.97 26.15
C GLU A 209 4.61 -16.86 27.39
N LEU A 210 4.89 -18.16 27.20
CA LEU A 210 5.21 -19.08 28.30
C LEU A 210 6.52 -18.66 29.02
N ALA A 211 7.55 -18.31 28.26
CA ALA A 211 8.83 -17.88 28.82
C ALA A 211 8.69 -16.59 29.64
N ILE A 212 7.98 -15.58 29.13
CA ILE A 212 7.70 -14.33 29.87
C ILE A 212 6.97 -14.65 31.18
N ARG A 213 5.91 -15.45 31.13
CA ARG A 213 5.12 -15.83 32.33
C ARG A 213 5.98 -16.50 33.39
N LEU A 214 6.94 -17.33 32.98
CA LEU A 214 7.86 -18.02 33.87
C LEU A 214 9.04 -17.16 34.35
N GLY A 215 9.14 -15.91 33.90
CA GLY A 215 10.24 -14.99 34.20
C GLY A 215 11.51 -15.24 33.39
N GLU A 216 11.45 -16.10 32.37
CA GLU A 216 12.58 -16.46 31.51
C GLU A 216 12.73 -15.49 30.32
N MET A 217 12.96 -14.20 30.61
CA MET A 217 12.95 -13.13 29.60
C MET A 217 14.03 -13.28 28.52
N GLN A 218 15.20 -13.82 28.87
CA GLN A 218 16.25 -14.10 27.86
C GLN A 218 15.82 -15.20 26.91
N THR A 219 15.23 -16.30 27.42
CA THR A 219 14.64 -17.35 26.60
C THR A 219 13.59 -16.79 25.64
N ALA A 220 12.72 -15.89 26.13
CA ALA A 220 11.73 -15.22 25.30
C ALA A 220 12.39 -14.40 24.17
N ALA A 221 13.44 -13.64 24.48
CA ALA A 221 14.18 -12.84 23.51
C ALA A 221 14.87 -13.72 22.45
N ASP A 222 15.48 -14.84 22.86
CA ASP A 222 16.20 -15.75 21.98
C ASP A 222 15.24 -16.43 20.98
N ILE A 223 14.08 -16.91 21.46
CA ILE A 223 13.05 -17.52 20.60
C ILE A 223 12.44 -16.50 19.64
N LEU A 224 12.19 -15.28 20.11
CA LEU A 224 11.71 -14.18 19.26
C LEU A 224 12.73 -13.86 18.15
N GLY A 225 14.01 -13.72 18.51
CA GLY A 225 15.09 -13.48 17.55
C GLY A 225 15.27 -14.59 16.53
N GLN A 226 15.13 -15.86 16.95
CA GLN A 226 15.13 -16.99 16.02
C GLN A 226 13.97 -16.90 15.01
N GLY A 227 12.76 -16.59 15.49
CA GLY A 227 11.58 -16.43 14.61
C GLY A 227 11.74 -15.29 13.61
N LEU A 228 12.25 -14.17 14.07
CA LEU A 228 12.54 -13.00 13.24
C LEU A 228 13.49 -13.34 12.08
N ARG A 229 14.59 -14.04 12.34
CA ARG A 229 15.60 -14.40 11.33
C ARG A 229 15.14 -15.47 10.34
N GLN A 230 14.45 -16.50 10.82
CA GLN A 230 14.13 -17.67 10.00
C GLN A 230 12.88 -17.46 9.17
N ASP A 231 11.90 -16.76 9.72
CA ASP A 231 10.62 -16.61 9.05
C ASP A 231 10.49 -15.22 8.45
N SER A 232 10.90 -14.13 9.12
CA SER A 232 10.44 -12.78 8.75
C SER A 232 8.90 -12.65 8.77
N PHE A 233 8.22 -13.55 9.51
CA PHE A 233 6.77 -13.58 9.75
C PHE A 233 5.77 -14.02 8.65
N PRO A 234 6.11 -14.68 7.53
CA PRO A 234 5.13 -15.19 6.57
C PRO A 234 4.50 -16.50 7.05
N ASN A 235 5.10 -17.23 8.00
CA ASN A 235 4.61 -18.53 8.48
C ASN A 235 4.87 -18.69 9.99
N GLY A 236 3.81 -18.81 10.80
CA GLY A 236 3.92 -19.01 12.26
C GLY A 236 3.68 -17.77 13.13
N GLY A 237 3.14 -16.70 12.55
CA GLY A 237 2.58 -15.52 13.22
C GLY A 237 3.02 -14.20 12.60
N SER A 238 2.19 -13.16 12.64
CA SER A 238 2.55 -11.82 12.17
C SER A 238 3.36 -11.05 13.23
N LEU A 239 4.13 -10.04 12.83
CA LEU A 239 4.83 -9.14 13.77
C LEU A 239 3.86 -8.59 14.83
N GLU A 240 2.66 -8.22 14.37
CA GLU A 240 1.63 -7.68 15.23
C GLU A 240 1.30 -8.62 16.38
N GLU A 241 1.17 -9.91 16.11
CA GLU A 241 0.82 -10.94 17.09
C GLU A 241 1.84 -11.12 18.22
N PHE A 242 3.12 -10.86 17.95
CA PHE A 242 4.18 -10.88 18.96
C PHE A 242 4.17 -9.63 19.82
N LEU A 243 3.97 -8.46 19.21
CA LEU A 243 3.86 -7.19 19.94
C LEU A 243 2.58 -7.14 20.81
N MET A 244 1.63 -8.06 20.61
CA MET A 244 0.49 -8.25 21.50
C MET A 244 0.81 -9.06 22.76
N VAL A 245 1.92 -9.79 22.86
CA VAL A 245 2.16 -10.69 23.98
C VAL A 245 2.26 -9.90 25.30
N PRO A 246 1.47 -10.24 26.34
CA PRO A 246 1.61 -9.59 27.64
C PRO A 246 3.05 -9.70 28.16
N GLY A 247 3.65 -8.58 28.58
CA GLY A 247 5.04 -8.53 29.06
C GLY A 247 6.12 -8.43 27.96
N ILE A 248 5.73 -8.32 26.68
CA ILE A 248 6.70 -8.24 25.57
C ILE A 248 7.68 -7.06 25.71
N TYR A 249 7.24 -5.93 26.26
CA TYR A 249 8.08 -4.73 26.43
C TYR A 249 9.27 -4.94 27.38
N ASP A 250 9.24 -5.95 28.27
CA ASP A 250 10.39 -6.34 29.09
C ASP A 250 11.42 -7.19 28.31
N VAL A 251 10.99 -7.80 27.20
CA VAL A 251 11.80 -8.64 26.32
C VAL A 251 12.50 -7.80 25.23
N LEU A 252 11.84 -6.78 24.69
CA LEU A 252 12.37 -5.94 23.59
C LEU A 252 13.76 -5.35 23.87
N PRO A 253 14.09 -4.86 25.10
CA PRO A 253 15.44 -4.41 25.41
C PRO A 253 16.51 -5.52 25.34
N LEU A 254 16.15 -6.77 25.64
CA LEU A 254 17.06 -7.92 25.53
C LEU A 254 17.29 -8.29 24.07
N LEU A 255 16.23 -8.28 23.26
CA LEU A 255 16.31 -8.48 21.82
C LEU A 255 17.20 -7.42 21.15
N ALA A 256 16.96 -6.14 21.47
CA ALA A 256 17.67 -5.00 20.89
C ALA A 256 19.18 -5.00 21.20
N ARG A 257 19.62 -5.54 22.35
CA ARG A 257 21.05 -5.65 22.71
C ARG A 257 21.86 -6.47 21.71
N GLY A 258 21.24 -7.44 21.04
CA GLY A 258 21.91 -8.24 20.00
C GLY A 258 21.96 -7.57 18.63
N GLY A 259 21.40 -6.36 18.48
CA GLY A 259 21.39 -5.63 17.21
C GLY A 259 20.82 -6.45 16.05
N LYS A 260 21.46 -6.37 14.88
CA LYS A 260 21.04 -7.10 13.67
C LYS A 260 21.16 -8.62 13.78
N GLU A 261 22.05 -9.12 14.64
CA GLU A 261 22.19 -10.56 14.87
C GLU A 261 20.96 -11.14 15.57
N SER A 262 20.35 -10.39 16.48
CA SER A 262 19.12 -10.82 17.18
C SER A 262 17.84 -10.41 16.46
N ASN A 263 17.83 -9.23 15.83
CA ASN A 263 16.68 -8.69 15.12
C ASN A 263 17.11 -8.17 13.73
N PRO A 264 16.78 -8.85 12.63
CA PRO A 264 17.12 -8.40 11.28
C PRO A 264 16.48 -7.05 10.91
N PHE A 265 15.41 -6.64 11.60
CA PHE A 265 14.78 -5.33 11.45
C PHE A 265 15.30 -4.29 12.44
N PHE A 266 16.42 -4.55 13.12
CA PHE A 266 17.00 -3.62 14.10
C PHE A 266 17.40 -2.30 13.43
N ILE A 267 16.88 -1.20 13.97
CA ILE A 267 17.22 0.16 13.58
C ILE A 267 18.14 0.75 14.65
N PRO A 268 19.35 1.23 14.33
CA PRO A 268 20.20 1.96 15.25
C PRO A 268 19.51 3.21 15.80
N LYS A 269 19.90 3.65 17.01
CA LYS A 269 19.23 4.79 17.66
C LYS A 269 19.37 6.08 16.85
N GLU A 270 20.53 6.29 16.26
CA GLU A 270 20.87 7.46 15.47
C GLU A 270 19.98 7.54 14.23
N ASP A 271 19.77 6.41 13.56
CA ASP A 271 18.88 6.30 12.39
C ASP A 271 17.42 6.54 12.79
N ALA A 272 16.97 6.00 13.93
CA ALA A 272 15.62 6.21 14.43
C ALA A 272 15.32 7.71 14.68
N VAL A 273 16.30 8.45 15.22
CA VAL A 273 16.18 9.91 15.43
C VAL A 273 16.07 10.66 14.10
N VAL A 274 16.87 10.28 13.10
CA VAL A 274 16.76 10.86 11.76
C VAL A 274 15.39 10.58 11.14
N MET A 275 14.91 9.33 11.22
CA MET A 275 13.60 8.95 10.70
C MET A 275 12.48 9.79 11.32
N VAL A 276 12.47 9.99 12.64
CA VAL A 276 11.47 10.85 13.31
C VAL A 276 11.53 12.27 12.75
N ARG A 277 12.72 12.86 12.64
CA ARG A 277 12.91 14.23 12.17
C ARG A 277 12.37 14.40 10.75
N GLU A 278 12.84 13.57 9.82
CA GLU A 278 12.52 13.72 8.40
C GLU A 278 11.05 13.39 8.11
N ILE A 279 10.50 12.33 8.72
CA ILE A 279 9.08 11.98 8.55
C ILE A 279 8.19 13.08 9.12
N THR A 280 8.49 13.57 10.33
CA THR A 280 7.67 14.64 10.94
C THR A 280 7.72 15.90 10.09
N ALA A 281 8.90 16.29 9.60
CA ALA A 281 9.05 17.44 8.71
C ALA A 281 8.24 17.27 7.41
N ALA A 282 8.23 16.08 6.82
CA ALA A 282 7.42 15.80 5.63
C ALA A 282 5.91 15.86 5.91
N LEU A 283 5.46 15.30 7.03
CA LEU A 283 4.07 15.37 7.49
C LEU A 283 3.65 16.84 7.71
N GLU A 284 4.49 17.64 8.35
CA GLU A 284 4.23 19.07 8.59
C GLU A 284 4.20 19.86 7.28
N LEU A 285 5.17 19.64 6.39
CA LEU A 285 5.24 20.29 5.08
C LEU A 285 3.97 20.03 4.25
N ARG A 286 3.50 18.78 4.17
CA ARG A 286 2.27 18.46 3.43
C ARG A 286 1.02 19.00 4.11
N ALA A 287 0.96 18.99 5.45
CA ALA A 287 -0.17 19.53 6.19
C ALA A 287 -0.30 21.06 6.03
N GLU A 288 0.83 21.78 5.94
CA GLU A 288 0.86 23.25 5.81
C GLU A 288 0.73 23.74 4.37
N HIS A 289 1.36 23.04 3.43
CA HIS A 289 1.51 23.50 2.04
C HIS A 289 0.84 22.59 1.01
N GLY A 290 0.13 21.55 1.44
CA GLY A 290 -0.50 20.58 0.55
C GLY A 290 0.51 19.65 -0.14
N ARG A 291 0.06 18.96 -1.20
CA ARG A 291 0.89 18.09 -2.04
C ARG A 291 2.11 18.87 -2.56
N GLN A 292 3.32 18.34 -2.35
CA GLN A 292 4.55 18.98 -2.83
C GLN A 292 4.93 18.54 -4.24
N TRP A 293 3.90 18.32 -5.06
CA TRP A 293 3.96 17.72 -6.38
C TRP A 293 5.09 18.27 -7.25
N GLU A 294 5.94 17.39 -7.77
CA GLU A 294 7.05 17.77 -8.66
C GLU A 294 6.54 18.33 -10.00
N LEU A 295 5.41 17.83 -10.52
CA LEU A 295 4.84 18.26 -11.82
C LEU A 295 3.91 19.48 -11.73
N HIS A 296 3.83 20.13 -10.56
CA HIS A 296 3.00 21.30 -10.35
C HIS A 296 3.31 22.39 -11.40
N PRO A 297 2.30 23.09 -11.96
CA PRO A 297 2.50 24.11 -13.00
C PRO A 297 3.50 25.22 -12.66
N SER A 298 3.69 25.53 -11.37
CA SER A 298 4.68 26.52 -10.93
C SER A 298 6.14 26.04 -10.98
N LYS A 299 6.37 24.74 -11.12
CA LYS A 299 7.70 24.10 -11.15
C LYS A 299 8.09 23.66 -12.56
N VAL A 300 7.14 23.08 -13.30
CA VAL A 300 7.39 22.42 -14.59
C VAL A 300 6.49 23.01 -15.67
N GLY A 301 7.10 23.58 -16.72
CA GLY A 301 6.39 24.07 -17.90
C GLY A 301 6.02 22.96 -18.89
N TRP A 302 5.14 23.26 -19.86
CA TRP A 302 4.69 22.29 -20.87
C TRP A 302 5.81 21.58 -21.64
N ARG A 303 6.84 22.32 -22.06
CA ARG A 303 7.99 21.73 -22.78
C ARG A 303 8.72 20.68 -21.96
N GLU A 304 8.97 20.97 -20.69
CA GLU A 304 9.64 20.00 -19.82
C GLU A 304 8.73 18.81 -19.53
N LEU A 305 7.44 19.04 -19.29
CA LEU A 305 6.46 17.98 -19.04
C LEU A 305 6.36 16.99 -20.21
N LEU A 306 6.22 17.50 -21.44
CA LEU A 306 6.13 16.67 -22.65
C LEU A 306 7.46 15.97 -22.98
N ASN A 307 8.59 16.60 -22.69
CA ASN A 307 9.89 15.93 -22.84
C ASN A 307 10.02 14.75 -21.86
N ARG A 308 9.60 14.93 -20.60
CA ARG A 308 9.60 13.85 -19.60
C ARG A 308 8.65 12.71 -20.00
N LEU A 309 7.47 13.04 -20.53
CA LEU A 309 6.53 12.07 -21.08
C LEU A 309 7.23 11.20 -22.13
N ALA A 310 7.76 11.85 -23.17
CA ALA A 310 8.40 11.18 -24.29
C ALA A 310 9.65 10.36 -23.89
N GLU A 311 10.54 10.92 -23.07
CA GLU A 311 11.71 10.21 -22.56
C GLU A 311 11.34 9.04 -21.63
N GLY A 312 10.29 9.22 -20.82
CA GLY A 312 9.78 8.20 -19.92
C GLY A 312 9.22 7.02 -20.70
N THR A 313 8.32 7.27 -21.65
CA THR A 313 7.74 6.23 -22.52
C THR A 313 8.80 5.45 -23.27
N TRP A 314 9.76 6.14 -23.88
CA TRP A 314 10.86 5.50 -24.61
C TRP A 314 11.67 4.52 -23.76
N LYS A 315 11.78 4.79 -22.44
CA LYS A 315 12.50 3.92 -21.50
C LYS A 315 11.60 2.84 -20.91
N ALA A 316 10.33 3.14 -20.65
CA ALA A 316 9.36 2.24 -20.02
C ALA A 316 8.77 1.21 -21.01
N HIS A 317 8.60 1.59 -22.27
CA HIS A 317 7.97 0.78 -23.33
C HIS A 317 8.87 0.64 -24.57
N PRO A 318 10.11 0.14 -24.42
CA PRO A 318 11.07 0.13 -25.51
C PRO A 318 10.65 -0.80 -26.67
N LYS A 319 9.88 -1.88 -26.42
CA LYS A 319 9.50 -2.83 -27.48
C LYS A 319 8.40 -2.24 -28.36
N GLU A 320 7.34 -1.72 -27.76
CA GLU A 320 6.26 -1.09 -28.50
C GLU A 320 6.75 0.17 -29.23
N CYS A 321 7.61 1.00 -28.61
CA CYS A 321 8.23 2.13 -29.30
C CYS A 321 9.01 1.70 -30.55
N GLN A 322 9.71 0.56 -30.49
CA GLN A 322 10.44 0.03 -31.63
C GLN A 322 9.50 -0.50 -32.74
N GLU A 323 8.40 -1.16 -32.38
CA GLU A 323 7.39 -1.63 -33.35
C GLU A 323 6.71 -0.45 -34.06
N MET A 324 6.49 0.65 -33.34
CA MET A 324 5.96 1.90 -33.88
C MET A 324 6.98 2.70 -34.71
N GLU A 325 8.18 2.16 -34.97
CA GLU A 325 9.26 2.80 -35.71
C GLU A 325 9.73 4.14 -35.13
N ILE A 326 9.47 4.38 -33.84
CA ILE A 326 10.00 5.54 -33.13
C ILE A 326 11.51 5.31 -32.96
N THR A 327 12.35 6.28 -33.33
CA THR A 327 13.81 6.12 -33.30
C THR A 327 14.49 7.00 -32.27
N HIS A 328 13.78 8.03 -31.82
CA HIS A 328 14.22 8.98 -30.82
C HIS A 328 13.02 9.36 -29.93
N PRO A 329 13.19 9.59 -28.61
CA PRO A 329 12.08 9.90 -27.71
C PRO A 329 11.18 11.02 -28.22
N MET A 330 11.76 12.09 -28.75
CA MET A 330 10.99 13.24 -29.24
C MET A 330 10.14 12.95 -30.48
N ASP A 331 10.37 11.82 -31.17
CA ASP A 331 9.51 11.39 -32.29
C ASP A 331 8.09 11.02 -31.79
N LEU A 332 7.92 10.82 -30.48
CA LEU A 332 6.61 10.67 -29.84
C LEU A 332 5.78 11.96 -29.86
N LEU A 333 6.39 13.13 -29.99
CA LEU A 333 5.69 14.41 -29.90
C LEU A 333 5.40 14.95 -31.30
N TYR A 334 4.17 15.41 -31.54
CA TYR A 334 3.84 16.06 -32.80
C TYR A 334 4.36 17.50 -32.85
N GLU A 335 4.55 17.99 -34.08
CA GLU A 335 4.96 19.38 -34.32
C GLU A 335 3.99 20.37 -33.65
N PRO A 336 4.48 21.51 -33.14
CA PRO A 336 3.63 22.52 -32.53
C PRO A 336 2.55 23.05 -33.49
N ALA A 337 1.35 23.31 -32.96
CA ALA A 337 0.27 23.96 -33.69
C ALA A 337 0.53 25.46 -33.85
N THR A 338 0.19 25.98 -35.02
CA THR A 338 0.14 27.42 -35.31
C THR A 338 -1.11 28.06 -34.73
N GLU A 339 -1.11 29.38 -34.53
CA GLU A 339 -2.31 30.09 -34.05
C GLU A 339 -3.46 30.01 -35.06
N GLU A 340 -3.14 29.91 -36.36
CA GLU A 340 -4.13 29.69 -37.42
C GLU A 340 -4.81 28.32 -37.29
N GLU A 341 -4.07 27.26 -36.96
CA GLU A 341 -4.65 25.94 -36.72
C GLU A 341 -5.50 25.91 -35.45
N ILE A 342 -5.05 26.59 -34.38
CA ILE A 342 -5.83 26.73 -33.15
C ILE A 342 -7.14 27.49 -33.43
N ALA A 343 -7.09 28.58 -34.19
CA ALA A 343 -8.28 29.34 -34.55
C ALA A 343 -9.25 28.52 -35.41
N ALA A 344 -8.75 27.74 -36.37
CA ALA A 344 -9.57 26.85 -37.19
C ALA A 344 -10.23 25.73 -36.36
N ALA A 345 -9.50 25.18 -35.38
CA ALA A 345 -10.04 24.22 -34.43
C ALA A 345 -11.15 24.84 -33.57
N GLU A 346 -10.96 26.06 -33.05
CA GLU A 346 -11.98 26.78 -32.27
C GLU A 346 -13.22 27.16 -33.10
N GLU A 347 -13.05 27.44 -34.40
CA GLU A 347 -14.19 27.65 -35.32
C GLU A 347 -15.02 26.37 -35.50
N LYS A 348 -14.38 25.20 -35.45
CA LYS A 348 -15.02 23.90 -35.66
C LYS A 348 -15.81 23.41 -34.44
N VAL A 349 -15.24 23.54 -33.23
CA VAL A 349 -15.80 22.90 -32.02
C VAL A 349 -16.09 23.89 -30.88
N GLY A 350 -15.93 25.18 -31.12
CA GLY A 350 -16.02 26.20 -30.09
C GLY A 350 -14.72 26.39 -29.30
N GLN A 351 -14.77 27.18 -28.23
CA GLN A 351 -13.59 27.59 -27.47
C GLN A 351 -12.86 26.40 -26.85
N LEU A 352 -11.57 26.25 -27.18
CA LEU A 352 -10.71 25.24 -26.58
C LEU A 352 -10.24 25.65 -25.17
N PRO A 353 -10.05 24.70 -24.25
CA PRO A 353 -9.43 24.96 -22.95
C PRO A 353 -8.08 25.65 -23.07
N ALA A 354 -7.77 26.55 -22.13
CA ALA A 354 -6.57 27.37 -22.19
C ALA A 354 -5.28 26.54 -22.08
N ASP A 355 -5.26 25.54 -21.19
CA ASP A 355 -4.12 24.66 -20.98
C ASP A 355 -3.90 23.71 -22.17
N LEU A 356 -4.97 23.23 -22.83
CA LEU A 356 -4.86 22.51 -24.10
C LEU A 356 -4.20 23.38 -25.17
N LYS A 357 -4.62 24.65 -25.30
CA LYS A 357 -4.00 25.60 -26.24
C LYS A 357 -2.52 25.83 -25.93
N ASP A 358 -2.16 25.94 -24.65
CA ASP A 358 -0.77 26.11 -24.24
C ASP A 358 0.08 24.86 -24.52
N MET A 359 -0.50 23.66 -24.38
CA MET A 359 0.16 22.41 -24.74
C MET A 359 0.41 22.32 -26.24
N VAL A 360 -0.60 22.58 -27.08
CA VAL A 360 -0.51 22.37 -28.54
C VAL A 360 0.44 23.36 -29.21
N ARG A 361 0.68 24.53 -28.61
CA ARG A 361 1.77 25.46 -28.99
C ARG A 361 3.17 24.90 -28.75
N VAL A 362 3.30 23.83 -27.98
CA VAL A 362 4.56 23.14 -27.70
C VAL A 362 4.65 21.81 -28.46
N ALA A 363 3.60 21.01 -28.40
CA ALA A 363 3.44 19.82 -29.23
C ALA A 363 1.95 19.59 -29.44
N ASN A 364 1.52 19.49 -30.70
CA ASN A 364 0.12 19.36 -31.06
C ASN A 364 -0.36 17.91 -30.92
N GLY A 365 -0.26 17.37 -29.70
CA GLY A 365 -0.47 15.96 -29.44
C GLY A 365 0.81 15.14 -29.39
N PHE A 366 0.61 13.86 -29.15
CA PHE A 366 1.67 12.88 -28.96
C PHE A 366 1.16 11.48 -29.28
N LEU A 367 2.09 10.63 -29.71
CA LEU A 367 1.86 9.22 -29.98
C LEU A 367 1.57 8.47 -28.67
N GLY A 368 0.60 7.56 -28.72
CA GLY A 368 0.36 6.54 -27.70
C GLY A 368 0.46 5.14 -28.29
N GLY A 369 0.23 4.14 -27.46
CA GLY A 369 0.26 2.73 -27.85
C GLY A 369 -0.93 1.95 -27.30
N TRP A 370 -0.92 0.65 -27.55
CA TRP A 370 -1.77 -0.35 -26.88
C TRP A 370 -1.49 -0.38 -25.38
N HIS A 371 -0.23 -0.28 -24.96
CA HIS A 371 0.14 -0.42 -23.54
C HIS A 371 0.41 0.92 -22.85
N PHE A 372 0.25 2.06 -23.54
CA PHE A 372 0.47 3.37 -22.93
C PHE A 372 -0.43 4.47 -23.50
N PHE A 373 -0.85 5.35 -22.59
CA PHE A 373 -1.56 6.61 -22.86
C PHE A 373 -2.89 6.48 -23.62
N ALA A 374 -3.53 5.31 -23.58
CA ALA A 374 -4.80 5.07 -24.28
C ALA A 374 -4.74 5.49 -25.76
N GLY A 375 -3.63 5.16 -26.44
CA GLY A 375 -3.39 5.54 -27.83
C GLY A 375 -3.04 6.99 -28.09
N GLY A 376 -2.79 7.80 -27.06
CA GLY A 376 -2.28 9.16 -27.20
C GLY A 376 -3.29 10.12 -27.83
N MET A 377 -2.82 11.29 -28.27
CA MET A 377 -3.68 12.36 -28.74
C MET A 377 -3.25 12.82 -30.14
N SER A 378 -4.14 12.65 -31.13
CA SER A 378 -3.87 12.96 -32.56
C SER A 378 -3.68 14.45 -32.90
N GLY A 379 -3.90 15.36 -31.94
CA GLY A 379 -3.79 16.81 -32.12
C GLY A 379 -5.10 17.50 -32.49
N ILE A 380 -5.07 18.83 -32.55
CA ILE A 380 -6.29 19.64 -32.68
C ILE A 380 -6.92 19.64 -34.08
N GLN A 381 -6.23 19.16 -35.12
CA GLN A 381 -6.81 19.07 -36.47
C GLN A 381 -7.87 17.96 -36.56
N SER A 382 -7.75 16.94 -35.71
CA SER A 382 -8.61 15.74 -35.72
C SER A 382 -9.76 15.81 -34.71
N ILE A 383 -10.01 16.97 -34.09
CA ILE A 383 -11.10 17.12 -33.13
C ILE A 383 -12.45 17.26 -33.83
N ARG A 384 -13.52 16.80 -33.20
CA ARG A 384 -14.90 16.99 -33.67
C ARG A 384 -15.84 17.19 -32.50
N ILE A 385 -17.01 17.77 -32.76
CA ILE A 385 -18.12 17.70 -31.82
C ILE A 385 -18.64 16.27 -31.88
N ASP A 386 -18.75 15.63 -30.72
CA ASP A 386 -19.41 14.35 -30.61
C ASP A 386 -20.93 14.57 -30.59
N GLU A 387 -21.64 13.89 -31.49
CA GLU A 387 -23.10 14.02 -31.65
C GLU A 387 -23.91 13.08 -30.73
N GLY A 388 -23.23 12.30 -29.88
CA GLY A 388 -23.80 11.44 -28.85
C GLY A 388 -24.41 10.14 -29.38
N GLU A 389 -23.89 9.00 -28.90
CA GLU A 389 -24.67 7.76 -28.83
C GLU A 389 -25.02 7.51 -27.34
N ASN A 390 -26.29 7.72 -26.98
CA ASN A 390 -26.85 7.78 -25.61
C ASN A 390 -26.79 6.45 -24.80
N ALA A 391 -25.78 5.59 -25.00
CA ALA A 391 -25.64 4.32 -24.28
C ALA A 391 -24.21 4.03 -23.81
N ASP A 392 -23.28 4.96 -23.96
CA ASP A 392 -21.89 4.77 -23.55
C ASP A 392 -21.69 5.08 -22.05
N PRO A 393 -20.96 4.23 -21.28
CA PRO A 393 -20.65 4.45 -19.87
C PRO A 393 -20.13 5.85 -19.52
N GLY A 394 -19.39 6.50 -20.43
CA GLY A 394 -18.92 7.89 -20.27
C GLY A 394 -20.04 8.91 -20.07
N TYR A 395 -21.08 8.80 -20.88
CA TYR A 395 -22.21 9.75 -20.89
C TYR A 395 -23.04 9.57 -19.64
N MET A 396 -23.33 8.32 -19.26
CA MET A 396 -24.08 8.02 -18.03
C MET A 396 -23.38 8.59 -16.79
N HIS A 397 -22.06 8.44 -16.69
CA HIS A 397 -21.30 8.97 -15.55
C HIS A 397 -21.45 10.50 -15.41
N PHE A 398 -21.35 11.24 -16.51
CA PHE A 398 -21.45 12.70 -16.45
C PHE A 398 -22.90 13.23 -16.46
N GLU A 399 -23.87 12.46 -16.94
CA GLU A 399 -25.31 12.71 -16.71
C GLU A 399 -25.65 12.66 -15.21
N GLU A 400 -25.05 11.73 -14.46
CA GLU A 400 -25.21 11.68 -13.00
C GLU A 400 -24.60 12.93 -12.31
N GLU A 401 -23.50 13.47 -12.85
CA GLU A 401 -22.84 14.66 -12.28
C GLU A 401 -23.45 16.00 -12.72
N MET A 402 -24.02 16.10 -13.92
CA MET A 402 -24.54 17.35 -14.48
C MET A 402 -26.06 17.38 -14.62
N GLY A 403 -26.75 16.30 -14.26
CA GLY A 403 -28.19 16.13 -14.46
C GLY A 403 -28.55 15.90 -15.93
N GLU A 404 -29.84 16.04 -16.28
CA GLU A 404 -30.36 15.97 -17.66
C GLU A 404 -29.98 17.21 -18.51
N PHE A 405 -28.75 17.70 -18.37
CA PHE A 405 -28.23 18.82 -19.15
C PHE A 405 -27.83 18.32 -20.54
N GLU A 406 -28.34 18.96 -21.60
CA GLU A 406 -27.84 18.72 -22.96
C GLU A 406 -26.53 19.51 -23.16
N TYR A 407 -25.43 18.80 -23.43
CA TYR A 407 -24.12 19.41 -23.69
C TYR A 407 -23.44 18.82 -24.91
N GLU A 408 -22.62 19.66 -25.56
CA GLU A 408 -21.71 19.25 -26.63
C GLU A 408 -20.38 18.81 -26.01
N MET A 409 -19.81 17.73 -26.51
CA MET A 409 -18.46 17.29 -26.16
C MET A 409 -17.52 17.40 -27.34
N ILE A 410 -16.25 17.69 -27.04
CA ILE A 410 -15.18 17.67 -28.03
C ILE A 410 -14.54 16.29 -27.94
N GLN A 411 -14.63 15.51 -29.02
CA GLN A 411 -13.90 14.26 -29.15
C GLN A 411 -12.52 14.54 -29.78
N LEU A 412 -11.49 13.93 -29.22
CA LEU A 412 -10.15 13.88 -29.77
C LEU A 412 -9.87 12.44 -30.23
N GLU A 413 -9.44 12.28 -31.48
CA GLU A 413 -9.06 10.97 -31.98
C GLU A 413 -7.76 10.51 -31.29
N ALA A 414 -7.68 9.21 -30.99
CA ALA A 414 -6.42 8.61 -30.59
C ALA A 414 -5.38 8.74 -31.71
N SER A 415 -4.12 8.93 -31.35
CA SER A 415 -3.03 9.04 -32.31
C SER A 415 -2.73 7.72 -33.04
N THR A 416 -3.03 6.60 -32.39
CA THR A 416 -2.80 5.24 -32.87
C THR A 416 -3.98 4.34 -32.55
N VAL A 417 -4.06 3.19 -33.24
CA VAL A 417 -5.04 2.15 -32.92
C VAL A 417 -4.70 1.58 -31.53
N CYS A 418 -5.64 1.71 -30.59
CA CYS A 418 -5.37 1.50 -29.17
C CYS A 418 -6.59 0.87 -28.45
N ASP A 419 -6.92 -0.37 -28.82
CA ASP A 419 -7.98 -1.14 -28.16
C ASP A 419 -9.36 -0.43 -28.02
N GLY A 420 -9.65 0.51 -28.93
CA GLY A 420 -10.91 1.25 -28.94
C GLY A 420 -11.03 2.40 -27.95
N TYR A 421 -9.91 2.92 -27.40
CA TYR A 421 -9.94 4.13 -26.59
C TYR A 421 -10.36 5.37 -27.39
N SER A 422 -11.23 6.19 -26.80
CA SER A 422 -11.62 7.52 -27.30
C SER A 422 -11.45 8.56 -26.20
N HIS A 423 -11.00 9.75 -26.58
CA HIS A 423 -10.71 10.86 -25.67
C HIS A 423 -11.72 11.99 -25.85
N PHE A 424 -12.11 12.60 -24.74
CA PHE A 424 -13.21 13.56 -24.70
C PHE A 424 -12.92 14.73 -23.77
N ILE A 425 -13.44 15.90 -24.14
CA ILE A 425 -13.45 17.11 -23.34
C ILE A 425 -14.88 17.61 -23.22
N ILE A 426 -15.33 17.83 -21.99
CA ILE A 426 -16.52 18.64 -21.72
C ILE A 426 -16.06 20.10 -21.69
N PRO A 427 -16.46 20.97 -22.63
CA PRO A 427 -15.94 22.33 -22.70
C PRO A 427 -16.23 23.12 -21.41
N PRO A 428 -15.36 24.09 -21.03
CA PRO A 428 -15.54 24.86 -19.80
C PRO A 428 -16.92 25.52 -19.67
N ARG A 429 -17.51 25.96 -20.79
CA ARG A 429 -18.87 26.53 -20.81
C ARG A 429 -19.92 25.50 -20.38
N CYS A 430 -19.89 24.32 -21.01
CA CYS A 430 -20.84 23.24 -20.75
C CYS A 430 -20.69 22.72 -19.32
N TRP A 431 -19.45 22.50 -18.86
CA TRP A 431 -19.18 22.06 -17.49
C TRP A 431 -19.77 23.04 -16.46
N LYS A 432 -19.52 24.33 -16.66
CA LYS A 432 -20.02 25.39 -15.78
C LYS A 432 -21.54 25.51 -15.78
N GLU A 433 -22.17 25.38 -16.94
CA GLU A 433 -23.62 25.44 -17.07
C GLU A 433 -24.30 24.22 -16.42
N GLY A 434 -23.82 23.00 -16.70
CA GLY A 434 -24.36 21.76 -16.13
C GLY A 434 -24.22 21.72 -14.61
N ARG A 435 -23.01 21.97 -14.08
CA ARG A 435 -22.77 21.97 -12.62
C ARG A 435 -23.55 23.04 -11.88
N LYS A 436 -23.80 24.19 -12.51
CA LYS A 436 -24.65 25.24 -11.94
C LYS A 436 -26.11 24.79 -11.82
N GLN A 437 -26.63 23.97 -12.73
CA GLN A 437 -27.99 23.41 -12.62
C GLN A 437 -28.12 22.50 -11.40
N GLU A 438 -27.07 21.74 -11.12
CA GLU A 438 -26.93 20.89 -9.91
C GLU A 438 -26.57 21.68 -8.64
N GLY A 439 -26.59 23.02 -8.70
CA GLY A 439 -26.33 23.88 -7.54
C GLY A 439 -24.86 23.91 -7.10
N VAL A 440 -23.93 23.47 -7.94
CA VAL A 440 -22.49 23.47 -7.70
C VAL A 440 -21.83 24.64 -8.42
N GLU A 441 -21.10 25.46 -7.66
CA GLU A 441 -20.29 26.54 -8.24
C GLU A 441 -18.92 26.00 -8.67
N VAL A 442 -18.58 26.14 -9.95
CA VAL A 442 -17.28 25.75 -10.51
C VAL A 442 -16.42 26.98 -10.80
N LYS A 443 -15.10 26.79 -10.79
CA LYS A 443 -14.16 27.88 -11.09
C LYS A 443 -14.21 28.25 -12.57
N ASP A 444 -13.90 29.50 -12.89
CA ASP A 444 -13.86 29.95 -14.27
C ASP A 444 -12.73 29.25 -15.04
N GLY A 445 -13.07 28.67 -16.19
CA GLY A 445 -12.13 27.86 -17.00
C GLY A 445 -11.98 26.41 -16.57
N GLU A 446 -12.68 25.96 -15.51
CA GLU A 446 -12.72 24.55 -15.10
C GLU A 446 -13.48 23.70 -16.13
N TYR A 447 -12.99 22.49 -16.38
CA TYR A 447 -13.58 21.56 -17.34
C TYR A 447 -13.26 20.09 -16.96
N ARG A 448 -13.71 19.14 -17.78
CA ARG A 448 -13.41 17.71 -17.62
C ARG A 448 -12.76 17.15 -18.86
N TYR A 449 -11.67 16.40 -18.66
CA TYR A 449 -11.05 15.54 -19.65
C TYR A 449 -11.29 14.10 -19.25
N TRP A 450 -11.60 13.22 -20.19
CA TRP A 450 -11.75 11.79 -19.90
C TRP A 450 -11.44 10.96 -21.13
N TYR A 451 -11.18 9.68 -20.91
CA TYR A 451 -11.21 8.70 -21.97
C TYR A 451 -12.01 7.48 -21.53
N HIS A 452 -12.45 6.69 -22.50
CA HIS A 452 -12.94 5.34 -22.24
C HIS A 452 -12.66 4.41 -23.42
N ALA A 453 -12.77 3.11 -23.15
CA ALA A 453 -13.00 2.09 -24.15
C ALA A 453 -14.20 1.23 -23.71
N SER A 454 -14.92 0.61 -24.65
CA SER A 454 -16.15 -0.16 -24.36
C SER A 454 -16.00 -1.29 -23.31
N TRP A 455 -14.77 -1.78 -23.10
CA TRP A 455 -14.43 -2.82 -22.13
C TRP A 455 -13.82 -2.27 -20.82
N SER A 456 -13.56 -0.96 -20.75
CA SER A 456 -12.99 -0.28 -19.58
C SER A 456 -13.99 0.70 -18.94
N GLY A 457 -13.77 1.03 -17.68
CA GLY A 457 -14.52 2.10 -17.01
C GLY A 457 -14.09 3.49 -17.48
N VAL A 458 -14.86 4.51 -17.11
CA VAL A 458 -14.53 5.91 -17.37
C VAL A 458 -13.34 6.31 -16.50
N THR A 459 -12.30 6.89 -17.12
CA THR A 459 -11.20 7.54 -16.38
C THR A 459 -11.18 9.02 -16.74
N HIS A 460 -11.13 9.89 -15.72
CA HIS A 460 -11.28 11.33 -15.92
C HIS A 460 -10.23 12.16 -15.14
N TRP A 461 -10.06 13.39 -15.59
CA TRP A 461 -9.17 14.40 -15.02
C TRP A 461 -9.82 15.78 -15.05
N ASN A 462 -9.32 16.70 -14.20
CA ASN A 462 -9.81 18.08 -14.17
C ASN A 462 -9.26 18.94 -15.32
N SER A 463 -8.28 18.43 -16.08
CA SER A 463 -7.68 19.11 -17.22
C SER A 463 -6.85 18.16 -18.09
N VAL A 464 -6.52 18.58 -19.31
CA VAL A 464 -5.55 17.90 -20.20
C VAL A 464 -4.18 17.88 -19.54
N ARG A 465 -3.81 18.96 -18.82
CA ARG A 465 -2.57 18.97 -18.05
C ARG A 465 -2.52 17.87 -17.00
N ASP A 466 -3.60 17.66 -16.25
CA ASP A 466 -3.65 16.62 -15.22
C ASP A 466 -3.51 15.22 -15.84
N PHE A 467 -4.14 14.97 -16.99
CA PHE A 467 -3.95 13.74 -17.76
C PHE A 467 -2.49 13.55 -18.18
N VAL A 468 -1.86 14.56 -18.79
CA VAL A 468 -0.45 14.44 -19.20
C VAL A 468 0.48 14.25 -18.00
N CYS A 469 0.22 14.93 -16.87
CA CYS A 469 0.97 14.70 -15.65
C CYS A 469 0.80 13.26 -15.14
N HIS A 470 -0.42 12.71 -15.17
CA HIS A 470 -0.67 11.32 -14.81
C HIS A 470 0.13 10.35 -15.68
N CYS A 471 0.15 10.57 -16.99
CA CYS A 471 0.94 9.77 -17.93
C CYS A 471 2.46 9.85 -17.65
N VAL A 472 2.98 11.04 -17.29
CA VAL A 472 4.39 11.19 -16.88
C VAL A 472 4.68 10.42 -15.59
N GLU A 473 3.80 10.51 -14.60
CA GLU A 473 3.96 9.78 -13.33
C GLU A 473 3.95 8.28 -13.54
N GLU A 474 3.08 7.77 -14.42
CA GLU A 474 2.96 6.35 -14.75
C GLU A 474 4.28 5.80 -15.31
N VAL A 475 4.83 6.42 -16.36
CA VAL A 475 6.07 5.94 -16.99
C VAL A 475 7.28 6.09 -16.09
N GLU A 476 7.35 7.15 -15.28
CA GLU A 476 8.43 7.32 -14.31
C GLU A 476 8.34 6.30 -13.17
N GLU A 477 7.14 5.98 -12.69
CA GLU A 477 6.92 4.94 -11.67
C GLU A 477 7.26 3.54 -12.20
N MET A 478 6.94 3.24 -13.47
CA MET A 478 7.35 1.99 -14.12
C MET A 478 8.87 1.85 -14.16
N ILE A 479 9.59 2.90 -14.56
CA ILE A 479 11.05 2.93 -14.59
C ILE A 479 11.64 2.75 -13.19
N GLU A 480 11.11 3.47 -12.19
CA GLU A 480 11.60 3.39 -10.81
C GLU A 480 11.42 2.00 -10.19
N LYS A 481 10.33 1.32 -10.54
CA LYS A 481 10.03 -0.04 -10.07
C LYS A 481 10.72 -1.14 -10.90
N GLY A 482 11.30 -0.79 -12.04
CA GLY A 482 11.83 -1.77 -12.99
C GLY A 482 10.74 -2.71 -13.51
N VAL A 483 9.52 -2.19 -13.70
CA VAL A 483 8.42 -2.96 -14.31
C VAL A 483 8.78 -3.20 -15.76
N GLU A 484 8.77 -4.46 -16.17
CA GLU A 484 8.94 -4.82 -17.57
C GLU A 484 7.60 -4.71 -18.29
N GLU A 485 7.66 -4.17 -19.50
CA GLU A 485 6.54 -4.08 -20.43
C GLU A 485 5.96 -5.47 -20.73
N ASP A 486 4.67 -5.67 -20.43
CA ASP A 486 3.88 -6.85 -20.77
C ASP A 486 3.42 -6.78 -22.23
N PHE A 487 4.41 -6.78 -23.14
CA PHE A 487 4.19 -6.65 -24.57
C PHE A 487 4.20 -8.02 -25.24
N GLU A 488 3.08 -8.36 -25.85
CA GLU A 488 2.99 -9.42 -26.85
C GLU A 488 2.99 -8.77 -28.25
N PRO A 489 3.90 -9.17 -29.16
CA PRO A 489 3.92 -8.61 -30.50
C PRO A 489 2.59 -8.95 -31.21
N SER A 490 1.98 -7.93 -31.84
CA SER A 490 0.80 -8.10 -32.67
C SER A 490 1.02 -9.22 -33.69
N SER A 491 0.19 -10.26 -33.65
CA SER A 491 0.27 -11.38 -34.60
C SER A 491 -0.44 -11.12 -35.93
N ASP A 492 -1.04 -9.95 -36.11
CA ASP A 492 -1.95 -9.68 -37.23
C ASP A 492 -1.47 -8.48 -38.08
N PHE A 493 -0.92 -8.82 -39.25
CA PHE A 493 -0.92 -8.01 -40.47
C PHE A 493 -1.68 -8.75 -41.58
#